data_AF-A0A7Y3FJN7-F1
#
_entry.id   AF-A0A7Y3FJN7-F1
#
_cell.length_a   1.000
_cell.length_b   1.000
_cell.length_c   1.000
_cell.angle_alpha   90.00
_cell.angle_beta   90.00
_cell.angle_gamma   90.00
#
_symmetry.space_group_name_H-M   'P 1'
#
loop_
_entity.id
_entity.type
_entity.pdbx_description
1 polymer ?
#
loop_
_entity_poly.entity_id
_entity_poly.type
_entity_poly.pdbx_seq_one_letter_code
_entity_poly.pdbx_strand_id
1 'polypeptide(L)'
;MAEHQEHADEHGQAYYVKIWAVLLVLLIVSILGPILAPHLEVGFLKAWMITLMTAFGIAVVKAYLVAANFMHLKIEKRYISYLLATMLMLMLLFFAGVAPDVMKHEGQNWQNVAAQTEVERALEAEGAAAAHGEHAGEQPGGEH
;
A
#
# COMPACT_ATOMS: atom_id res chain seq x y z
N MET A 1 -25.36 37.44 41.72
CA MET A 1 -23.90 37.33 41.48
C MET A 1 -23.65 36.22 40.45
N ALA A 2 -24.15 36.39 39.23
CA ALA A 2 -24.00 35.42 38.15
C ALA A 2 -23.94 36.17 36.82
N GLU A 3 -22.80 36.79 36.51
CA GLU A 3 -22.50 37.39 35.19
C GLU A 3 -20.99 37.54 34.98
N HIS A 4 -20.21 36.47 35.17
CA HIS A 4 -18.78 36.48 34.79
C HIS A 4 -18.29 35.09 34.36
N GLN A 5 -18.84 34.53 33.28
CA GLN A 5 -18.33 33.27 32.73
C GLN A 5 -18.54 33.06 31.21
N GLU A 6 -18.72 34.12 30.41
CA GLU A 6 -18.96 33.98 28.95
C GLU A 6 -17.81 34.42 28.02
N HIS A 7 -16.72 35.00 28.53
CA HIS A 7 -15.69 35.62 27.66
C HIS A 7 -14.33 34.89 27.61
N ALA A 8 -14.20 33.68 28.16
CA ALA A 8 -12.93 32.94 28.16
C ALA A 8 -12.88 31.77 27.16
N ASP A 9 -14.02 31.23 26.74
CA ASP A 9 -14.09 29.98 25.95
C ASP A 9 -14.22 30.20 24.42
N GLU A 10 -14.63 31.39 23.98
CA GLU A 10 -14.89 31.69 22.57
C GLU A 10 -13.60 31.66 21.71
N HIS A 11 -12.46 32.05 22.29
CA HIS A 11 -11.18 32.07 21.58
C HIS A 11 -10.56 30.69 21.37
N GLY A 12 -10.84 29.72 22.25
CA GLY A 12 -10.34 28.36 22.13
C GLY A 12 -11.09 27.57 21.06
N GLN A 13 -12.43 27.56 21.14
CA GLN A 13 -13.28 26.77 20.26
C GLN A 13 -13.16 27.19 18.79
N ALA A 14 -13.16 28.50 18.51
CA ALA A 14 -13.03 29.01 17.15
C ALA A 14 -11.70 28.60 16.49
N TYR A 15 -10.61 28.50 17.27
CA TYR A 15 -9.32 28.05 16.76
C TYR A 15 -9.33 26.57 16.36
N TYR A 16 -9.93 25.69 17.17
CA TYR A 16 -10.08 24.27 16.85
C TYR A 16 -10.94 24.04 15.60
N VAL A 17 -12.04 24.79 15.46
CA VAL A 17 -12.91 24.70 14.28
C VAL A 17 -12.15 25.11 13.01
N LYS A 18 -11.28 26.14 13.09
CA LYS A 18 -10.44 26.54 11.95
C LYS A 18 -9.48 25.42 11.54
N ILE A 19 -8.80 24.77 12.49
CA ILE A 19 -7.87 23.68 12.15
C ILE A 19 -8.62 22.46 11.63
N TRP A 20 -9.78 22.13 12.20
CA TRP A 20 -10.65 21.10 11.66
C TRP A 20 -11.06 21.39 10.21
N ALA A 21 -11.44 22.63 9.89
CA ALA A 21 -11.79 23.02 8.54
C ALA A 21 -10.60 22.88 7.57
N VAL A 22 -9.38 23.27 8.00
CA VAL A 22 -8.16 23.05 7.22
C VAL A 22 -7.92 21.56 6.97
N LEU A 23 -8.07 20.70 7.98
CA LEU A 23 -7.93 19.25 7.83
C LEU A 23 -8.96 18.66 6.86
N LEU A 24 -10.20 19.18 6.88
CA LEU A 24 -11.27 18.80 5.96
C LEU A 24 -10.94 19.20 4.52
N VAL A 25 -10.44 20.42 4.29
CA VAL A 25 -9.99 20.86 2.96
C VAL A 25 -8.85 19.98 2.47
N LEU A 26 -7.84 19.71 3.31
CA LEU A 26 -6.74 18.81 2.97
C LEU A 26 -7.25 17.38 2.68
N LEU A 27 -8.36 16.94 3.28
CA LEU A 27 -9.00 15.67 2.96
C LEU A 27 -9.64 15.69 1.57
N ILE A 28 -10.43 16.71 1.27
CA ILE A 28 -11.06 16.87 -0.03
C ILE A 28 -10.00 16.91 -1.13
N VAL A 29 -8.94 17.71 -0.96
CA VAL A 29 -7.82 17.77 -1.91
C VAL A 29 -7.14 16.41 -2.08
N SER A 30 -6.93 15.67 -0.99
CA SER A 30 -6.32 14.33 -1.05
C SER A 30 -7.19 13.30 -1.77
N ILE A 31 -8.52 13.43 -1.75
CA ILE A 31 -9.44 12.54 -2.45
C ILE A 31 -9.57 12.95 -3.93
N LEU A 32 -9.66 14.25 -4.19
CA LEU A 32 -9.79 14.78 -5.54
C LEU A 32 -8.51 14.63 -6.36
N GLY A 33 -7.32 14.71 -5.74
CA GLY A 33 -6.03 14.57 -6.42
C GLY A 33 -5.95 13.29 -7.27
N PRO A 34 -6.12 12.08 -6.69
CA PRO A 34 -6.11 10.82 -7.44
C PRO A 34 -7.22 10.68 -8.48
N ILE A 35 -8.37 11.31 -8.27
CA ILE A 35 -9.51 11.24 -9.21
C ILE A 35 -9.23 12.11 -10.43
N LEU A 36 -8.65 13.29 -10.24
CA LEU A 36 -8.37 14.24 -11.31
C LEU A 36 -7.05 13.97 -12.04
N ALA A 37 -6.08 13.32 -11.38
CA ALA A 37 -4.76 13.07 -11.95
C ALA A 37 -4.76 12.29 -13.29
N PRO A 38 -5.60 11.25 -13.50
CA PRO A 38 -5.71 10.57 -14.79
C PRO A 38 -6.32 11.42 -15.91
N HIS A 39 -7.08 12.47 -15.56
CA HIS A 39 -7.73 13.37 -16.52
C HIS A 39 -6.82 14.50 -17.00
N LEU A 40 -5.70 14.76 -16.31
CA LEU A 40 -4.65 15.61 -16.84
C LEU A 40 -3.79 14.77 -17.80
N GLU A 41 -3.61 15.22 -19.04
CA GLU A 41 -2.85 14.55 -20.13
C GLU A 41 -1.32 14.45 -19.87
N VAL A 42 -0.91 14.37 -18.60
CA VAL A 42 0.42 13.98 -18.17
C VAL A 42 0.44 12.46 -18.07
N GLY A 43 1.15 11.79 -18.98
CA GLY A 43 1.16 10.32 -19.09
C GLY A 43 1.19 9.55 -17.77
N PHE A 44 0.55 8.38 -17.77
CA PHE A 44 0.16 7.58 -16.59
C PHE A 44 1.21 7.49 -15.46
N LEU A 45 2.48 7.17 -15.79
CA LEU A 45 3.53 7.03 -14.79
C LEU A 45 3.84 8.36 -14.06
N LYS A 46 3.80 9.50 -14.78
CA LYS A 46 4.05 10.82 -14.18
C LYS A 46 2.88 11.24 -13.29
N ALA A 47 1.64 11.05 -13.76
CA ALA A 47 0.45 11.33 -12.96
C ALA A 47 0.46 10.53 -11.64
N TRP A 48 0.84 9.24 -11.70
CA TRP A 48 0.94 8.40 -10.51
C TRP A 48 2.01 8.87 -9.52
N MET A 49 3.23 9.19 -10.00
CA MET A 49 4.29 9.74 -9.14
C MET A 49 3.89 11.06 -8.48
N ILE A 50 3.30 11.99 -9.25
CA ILE A 50 2.85 13.28 -8.73
C ILE A 50 1.79 13.06 -7.66
N THR A 51 0.80 12.22 -7.94
CA THR A 51 -0.27 11.88 -6.99
C THR A 51 0.29 11.27 -5.71
N LEU A 52 1.24 10.34 -5.82
CA LEU A 52 1.87 9.71 -4.66
C LEU A 52 2.62 10.74 -3.81
N MET A 53 3.43 11.61 -4.44
CA MET A 53 4.19 12.65 -3.75
C MET A 53 3.28 13.67 -3.08
N THR A 54 2.24 14.12 -3.77
CA THR A 54 1.24 15.06 -3.23
C THR A 54 0.45 14.43 -2.08
N ALA A 55 0.00 13.18 -2.22
CA ALA A 55 -0.73 12.48 -1.17
C ALA A 55 0.14 12.30 0.08
N PHE A 56 1.40 11.89 -0.08
CA PHE A 56 2.33 11.72 1.03
C PHE A 56 2.65 13.05 1.70
N GLY A 57 2.88 14.12 0.92
CA GLY A 57 3.11 15.47 1.45
C GLY A 57 1.93 15.98 2.28
N ILE A 58 0.70 15.83 1.77
CA ILE A 58 -0.51 16.20 2.49
C ILE A 58 -0.65 15.38 3.79
N ALA A 59 -0.35 14.08 3.75
CA ALA A 59 -0.41 13.22 4.93
C ALA A 59 0.54 13.69 6.04
N VAL A 60 1.77 14.10 5.71
CA VAL A 60 2.73 14.64 6.69
C VAL A 60 2.21 15.93 7.33
N VAL A 61 1.70 16.86 6.51
CA VAL A 61 1.13 18.13 7.01
C VAL A 61 -0.06 17.88 7.94
N LYS A 62 -0.95 16.97 7.57
CA LYS A 62 -2.09 16.59 8.40
C LYS A 62 -1.65 15.99 9.73
N ALA A 63 -0.72 15.04 9.70
CA ALA A 63 -0.20 14.40 10.91
C ALA A 63 0.40 15.44 11.86
N TYR A 64 1.15 16.40 11.33
CA TYR A 64 1.70 17.51 12.12
C TYR A 64 0.60 18.38 12.75
N LEU A 65 -0.38 18.82 11.96
CA LEU A 65 -1.51 19.64 12.45
C LEU A 65 -2.31 18.91 13.53
N VAL A 66 -2.54 17.61 13.39
CA VAL A 66 -3.24 16.79 14.38
C VAL A 66 -2.42 16.64 15.65
N ALA A 67 -1.13 16.31 15.55
CA ALA A 67 -0.27 16.14 16.71
C ALA A 67 -0.06 17.45 17.49
N ALA A 68 0.11 18.56 16.78
CA ALA A 68 0.38 19.87 17.38
C ALA A 68 -0.83 20.56 18.00
N ASN A 69 -2.05 20.17 17.62
CA ASN A 69 -3.27 20.86 18.06
C ASN A 69 -4.26 19.95 18.77
N PHE A 70 -4.43 18.68 18.37
CA PHE A 70 -5.47 17.80 18.94
C PHE A 70 -4.92 16.76 19.93
N MET A 71 -3.65 16.34 19.80
CA MET A 71 -3.07 15.30 20.66
C MET A 71 -2.67 15.76 22.07
N HIS A 72 -3.00 16.99 22.47
CA HIS A 72 -2.76 17.53 23.83
C HIS A 72 -1.39 17.18 24.42
N LEU A 73 -0.36 17.12 23.57
CA LEU A 73 0.99 16.79 24.00
C LEU A 73 1.47 17.95 24.87
N LYS A 74 1.76 17.68 26.14
CA LYS A 74 2.34 18.65 27.09
C LYS A 74 3.78 19.07 26.74
N ILE A 75 4.29 18.51 25.65
CA ILE A 75 5.64 18.70 25.13
C ILE A 75 5.63 19.89 24.16
N GLU A 76 6.71 20.68 24.16
CA GLU A 76 6.83 21.85 23.29
C GLU A 76 6.63 21.47 21.81
N LYS A 77 5.93 22.31 21.03
CA LYS A 77 5.61 22.05 19.61
C LYS A 77 6.84 21.75 18.75
N ARG A 78 8.02 22.22 19.16
CA ARG A 78 9.31 21.91 18.54
C ARG A 78 9.66 20.42 18.59
N TYR A 79 9.32 19.71 19.66
CA TYR A 79 9.62 18.27 19.78
C TYR A 79 8.67 17.38 18.96
N ILE A 80 7.49 17.89 18.61
CA ILE A 80 6.52 17.16 17.78
C ILE A 80 7.12 16.84 16.41
N SER A 81 7.85 17.78 15.80
CA SER A 81 8.50 17.52 14.50
C SER A 81 9.60 16.46 14.59
N TYR A 82 10.37 16.44 15.69
CA TYR A 82 11.39 15.40 15.90
C TYR A 82 10.73 14.03 16.08
N LEU A 83 9.67 13.93 16.89
CA LEU A 83 8.92 12.70 17.09
C LEU A 83 8.34 12.19 15.76
N LEU A 84 7.69 13.07 14.99
CA LEU A 84 7.09 12.72 13.70
C LEU A 84 8.15 12.27 12.68
N ALA A 85 9.30 12.94 12.65
CA ALA A 85 10.43 12.56 11.81
C ALA A 85 11.01 11.19 12.21
N THR A 86 11.16 10.92 13.52
CA THR A 86 11.62 9.62 14.01
C THR A 86 10.64 8.51 13.64
N MET A 87 9.33 8.71 13.81
CA MET A 87 8.32 7.72 13.41
C MET A 87 8.33 7.46 11.90
N LEU A 88 8.44 8.51 11.08
CA LEU A 88 8.58 8.36 9.63
C LEU A 88 9.86 7.61 9.25
N MET A 89 10.98 7.90 9.92
CA MET A 89 12.25 7.22 9.67
C MET A 89 12.17 5.73 10.03
N LEU A 90 11.59 5.39 11.19
CA LEU A 90 11.37 3.99 11.58
C LEU A 90 10.41 3.27 10.63
N MET A 91 9.35 3.95 10.18
CA MET A 91 8.42 3.41 9.18
C MET A 91 9.14 3.11 7.85
N LEU A 92 9.98 4.03 7.37
CA LEU A 92 10.76 3.83 6.14
C LEU A 92 11.81 2.74 6.30
N LEU A 93 12.47 2.66 7.46
CA LEU A 93 13.43 1.60 7.76
C LEU A 93 12.76 0.22 7.80
N PHE A 94 11.59 0.13 8.45
CA PHE A 94 10.79 -1.09 8.45
C PHE A 94 10.34 -1.47 7.04
N PHE A 95 9.82 -0.51 6.27
CA PHE A 95 9.43 -0.75 4.88
C PHE A 95 10.62 -1.22 4.04
N ALA A 96 11.78 -0.58 4.15
CA ALA A 96 12.99 -0.99 3.43
C ALA A 96 13.49 -2.38 3.83
N GLY A 97 13.36 -2.75 5.11
CA GLY A 97 13.72 -4.08 5.62
C GLY A 97 12.80 -5.19 5.10
N VAL A 98 11.50 -4.92 4.96
CA VAL A 98 10.49 -5.90 4.52
C VAL A 98 10.25 -5.88 3.01
N ALA A 99 10.54 -4.78 2.33
CA ALA A 99 10.38 -4.64 0.88
C ALA A 99 11.05 -5.76 0.06
N PRO A 100 12.32 -6.15 0.28
CA PRO A 100 12.94 -7.21 -0.50
C PRO A 100 12.31 -8.60 -0.25
N ASP A 101 11.65 -8.79 0.89
CA ASP A 101 10.93 -10.02 1.24
C ASP A 101 9.56 -10.06 0.57
N VAL A 102 8.77 -8.98 0.67
CA VAL A 102 7.40 -8.92 0.12
C VAL A 102 7.36 -8.71 -1.39
N MET A 103 8.30 -7.93 -1.96
CA MET A 103 8.28 -7.58 -3.38
C MET A 103 8.90 -8.65 -4.28
N LYS A 104 9.53 -9.70 -3.71
CA LYS A 104 9.99 -10.85 -4.50
C LYS A 104 8.91 -11.91 -4.51
N HIS A 105 8.47 -12.27 -5.72
CA HIS A 105 7.56 -13.41 -5.92
C HIS A 105 8.25 -14.78 -5.81
N GLU A 106 9.58 -14.79 -5.58
CA GLU A 106 10.39 -15.97 -5.35
C GLU A 106 11.24 -15.78 -4.10
N GLY A 107 11.01 -16.61 -3.08
CA GLY A 107 11.84 -16.65 -1.88
C GLY A 107 13.15 -17.38 -2.17
N GLN A 108 14.26 -16.94 -1.55
CA GLN A 108 15.60 -17.56 -1.72
C GLN A 108 15.65 -19.07 -1.42
N ASN A 109 14.64 -19.63 -0.76
CA ASN A 109 14.54 -21.05 -0.43
C ASN A 109 13.19 -21.69 -0.83
N TRP A 110 12.37 -21.02 -1.66
CA TRP A 110 11.07 -21.53 -2.07
C TRP A 110 11.21 -22.35 -3.36
N GLN A 111 11.32 -23.67 -3.21
CA GLN A 111 11.22 -24.61 -4.33
C GLN A 111 9.81 -25.18 -4.38
N ASN A 112 9.10 -24.98 -5.49
CA ASN A 112 7.77 -25.57 -5.69
C ASN A 112 7.90 -27.05 -6.10
N VAL A 113 8.38 -27.86 -5.16
CA VAL A 113 8.55 -29.30 -5.32
C VAL A 113 7.24 -30.00 -5.71
N ALA A 114 6.10 -29.52 -5.21
CA ALA A 114 4.79 -30.07 -5.53
C ALA A 114 4.40 -29.87 -7.00
N ALA A 115 4.64 -28.68 -7.57
CA ALA A 115 4.38 -28.43 -8.99
C ALA A 115 5.36 -29.18 -9.88
N GLN A 116 6.63 -29.32 -9.47
CA GLN A 116 7.62 -30.08 -10.23
C GLN A 116 7.25 -31.56 -10.31
N THR A 117 6.85 -32.18 -9.18
CA THR A 117 6.41 -33.58 -9.16
C THR A 117 5.15 -33.81 -9.98
N GLU A 118 4.21 -32.85 -10.02
CA GLU A 118 2.99 -32.99 -10.84
C GLU A 118 3.30 -32.90 -12.34
N VAL A 119 4.20 -31.98 -12.74
CA VAL A 119 4.64 -31.85 -14.14
C VAL A 119 5.39 -33.12 -14.58
N GLU A 120 6.25 -33.67 -13.72
CA GLU A 120 6.97 -34.92 -13.98
C GLU A 120 6.00 -36.10 -14.14
N ARG A 121 5.02 -36.23 -13.22
CA ARG A 121 3.96 -37.24 -13.32
C ARG A 121 3.12 -37.12 -14.60
N ALA A 122 2.76 -35.89 -14.99
CA ALA A 122 2.00 -35.64 -16.20
C ALA A 122 2.79 -36.00 -17.47
N LEU A 123 4.09 -35.67 -17.49
CA LEU A 123 4.98 -35.99 -18.60
C LEU A 123 5.22 -37.50 -18.72
N GLU A 124 5.38 -38.20 -17.60
CA GLU A 124 5.46 -39.66 -17.57
C GLU A 124 4.16 -40.33 -18.04
N ALA A 125 3.00 -39.78 -17.65
CA ALA A 125 1.70 -40.28 -18.11
C ALA A 125 1.49 -40.07 -19.62
N GLU A 126 1.92 -38.93 -20.18
CA GLU A 126 1.88 -38.69 -21.63
C GLU A 126 2.86 -39.62 -22.38
N GLY A 127 4.08 -39.79 -21.87
CA GLY A 127 5.07 -40.71 -22.45
C GLY A 127 4.62 -42.16 -22.42
N ALA A 128 3.99 -42.60 -21.33
CA ALA A 128 3.40 -43.93 -21.22
C ALA A 128 2.20 -44.11 -22.16
N ALA A 129 1.35 -43.09 -22.32
CA ALA A 129 0.23 -43.12 -23.27
C ALA A 129 0.70 -43.19 -24.73
N ALA A 130 1.79 -42.50 -25.08
CA ALA A 130 2.41 -42.58 -26.40
C ALA A 130 2.98 -43.99 -26.68
N ALA A 131 3.67 -44.59 -25.70
CA ALA A 131 4.21 -45.94 -25.81
C ALA A 131 3.10 -47.03 -25.90
N HIS A 132 1.95 -46.82 -25.26
CA HIS A 132 0.81 -47.75 -25.32
C HIS A 132 0.01 -47.67 -26.64
N GLY A 133 0.17 -46.59 -27.42
CA GLY A 133 -0.46 -46.42 -28.73
C GLY A 133 0.24 -47.15 -29.88
N GLU A 134 1.53 -47.47 -29.74
CA GLU A 134 2.31 -48.14 -30.80
C GLU A 134 2.13 -49.67 -30.84
N HIS A 135 1.47 -50.28 -29.86
CA HIS A 135 1.24 -51.74 -29.82
C HIS A 135 -0.13 -52.21 -30.36
N ALA A 136 -0.99 -51.31 -30.86
CA ALA A 136 -2.32 -51.67 -31.37
C ALA A 136 -2.37 -51.90 -32.90
N GLY A 137 -1.24 -52.22 -33.52
CA GLY A 137 -1.08 -52.25 -34.98
C GLY A 137 -0.50 -53.53 -35.57
N GLU A 138 -0.72 -54.71 -34.99
CA GLU A 138 -0.35 -55.97 -35.66
C GLU A 138 -1.44 -57.03 -35.49
N GLN A 139 -2.44 -57.01 -36.39
CA GLN A 139 -3.31 -58.16 -36.62
C GLN A 139 -2.53 -59.20 -37.44
N PRO A 140 -2.45 -60.47 -37.02
CA PRO A 140 -1.80 -61.50 -37.83
C PRO A 140 -2.71 -61.81 -39.02
N GLY A 141 -2.22 -61.51 -40.23
CA GLY A 141 -2.87 -61.86 -41.49
C GLY A 141 -3.09 -63.37 -41.59
N GLY A 142 -4.34 -63.78 -41.68
CA GLY A 142 -4.72 -65.14 -42.04
C GLY A 142 -5.01 -65.21 -43.54
N GLU A 143 -4.18 -65.93 -44.27
CA GLU A 143 -4.51 -66.52 -45.57
C GLU A 143 -3.77 -67.86 -45.69
N HIS A 144 -4.52 -68.96 -45.74
CA HIS A 144 -4.45 -70.07 -46.70
C HIS A 144 -5.49 -71.15 -46.35
#